data_AF-A0A560WJC9-F1
#
_entry.id   AF-A0A560WJC9-F1
#
_cell.length_a   1.000
_cell.length_b   1.000
_cell.length_c   1.000
_cell.angle_alpha   90.00
_cell.angle_beta   90.00
_cell.angle_gamma   90.00
#
_symmetry.space_group_name_H-M   'P 1'
#
loop_
_entity.id
_entity.type
_entity.pdbx_description
1 polymer ?
#
loop_
_entity_poly.entity_id
_entity_poly.type
_entity_poly.pdbx_seq_one_letter_code
_entity_poly.pdbx_strand_id
1 'polypeptide(L)' 'MALEQHIEELRAELASITDAKELRQIEAELKAALAMLEWPG' A
#
# COMPACT_ATOMS: atom_id res chain seq x y z
N MET A 1 11.56 0.51 9.48
CA MET A 1 11.01 1.15 8.28
C MET A 1 9.81 1.97 8.73
N ALA A 2 9.71 3.23 8.32
CA ALA A 2 8.56 4.07 8.68
C ALA A 2 7.33 3.60 7.89
N LEU A 3 6.15 3.63 8.51
CA LEU A 3 4.88 3.26 7.86
C LEU A 3 4.64 4.06 6.57
N GLU A 4 5.08 5.32 6.56
CA GLU A 4 5.03 6.23 5.41
C GLU A 4 5.90 5.72 4.24
N GLN A 5 7.08 5.18 4.52
CA GLN A 5 7.95 4.61 3.49
C GLN A 5 7.31 3.39 2.85
N HIS A 6 6.66 2.53 3.64
CA HIS A 6 5.95 1.36 3.14
C HIS A 6 4.75 1.76 2.24
N ILE A 7 4.04 2.84 2.59
CA ILE A 7 2.95 3.39 1.76
C ILE A 7 3.49 3.87 0.40
N GLU A 8 4.64 4.54 0.38
CA GLU A 8 5.26 4.99 -0.88
C GLU A 8 5.75 3.83 -1.75
N GLU A 9 6.26 2.75 -1.14
CA GLU A 9 6.60 1.51 -1.85
C GLU A 9 5.37 0.90 -2.53
N LEU A 10 4.27 0.74 -1.79
CA LEU A 10 3.02 0.19 -2.33
C LEU A 10 2.43 1.06 -3.46
N ARG A 11 2.55 2.39 -3.35
CA ARG A 11 2.14 3.33 -4.42
C ARG A 11 2.99 3.17 -5.68
N ALA A 12 4.31 3.01 -5.52
CA ALA A 12 5.22 2.80 -6.64
C ALA A 12 4.96 1.46 -7.34
N GLU A 13 4.67 0.40 -6.59
CA GLU A 13 4.30 -0.90 -7.13
C GLU A 13 2.98 -0.83 -7.91
N LEU A 14 1.94 -0.20 -7.35
CA LEU A 14 0.65 0.00 -8.05
C LEU A 14 0.79 0.77 -9.37
N ALA A 15 1.72 1.72 -9.45
CA ALA A 15 1.93 2.51 -10.66
C ALA A 15 2.49 1.69 -11.84
N SER A 16 3.09 0.52 -11.57
CA SER A 16 3.76 -0.33 -12.57
C SER A 16 3.16 -1.73 -12.72
N ILE A 17 2.28 -2.15 -11.80
CA ILE A 17 1.65 -3.47 -11.81
C ILE A 17 0.71 -3.64 -13.01
N THR A 18 0.74 -4.83 -13.62
CA THR A 18 -0.16 -5.20 -14.73
C THR A 18 -0.99 -6.44 -14.45
N ASP A 19 -0.61 -7.23 -13.45
CA ASP A 19 -1.37 -8.38 -13.01
C ASP A 19 -2.54 -7.94 -12.11
N ALA A 20 -3.76 -8.35 -12.49
CA ALA A 20 -4.98 -7.94 -11.79
C ALA A 20 -5.15 -8.58 -10.40
N LYS A 21 -4.48 -9.69 -10.13
CA LYS A 21 -4.50 -10.34 -8.81
C LYS A 21 -3.52 -9.65 -7.88
N GLU A 22 -2.29 -9.40 -8.34
CA GLU A 22 -1.28 -8.65 -7.59
C GLU A 22 -1.76 -7.22 -7.32
N LEU A 23 -2.38 -6.55 -8.29
CA LEU A 23 -3.00 -5.23 -8.10
C LEU A 23 -3.95 -5.21 -6.90
N ARG A 24 -4.89 -6.18 -6.82
CA ARG A 24 -5.86 -6.24 -5.72
C ARG A 24 -5.19 -6.52 -4.36
N GLN A 25 -4.10 -7.27 -4.36
CA GLN A 25 -3.35 -7.56 -3.14
C GLN A 25 -2.66 -6.29 -2.63
N ILE A 26 -1.96 -5.58 -3.52
CA ILE A 26 -1.25 -4.34 -3.19
C ILE A 26 -2.24 -3.24 -2.79
N GLU A 27 -3.41 -3.14 -3.42
CA GLU A 27 -4.49 -2.22 -3.00
C GLU A 27 -4.99 -2.51 -1.57
N ALA A 28 -5.14 -3.79 -1.21
CA ALA A 28 -5.58 -4.18 0.13
C ALA A 28 -4.52 -3.86 1.20
N GLU A 29 -3.25 -4.10 0.88
CA GLU A 29 -2.11 -3.75 1.74
C GLU A 29 -2.00 -2.24 1.93
N LEU A 30 -2.11 -1.47 0.84
CA LEU A 30 -2.09 0.00 0.90
C LEU A 30 -3.24 0.54 1.76
N LYS A 31 -4.45 -0.02 1.61
CA LYS A 31 -5.60 0.37 2.43
C LYS A 31 -5.36 0.11 3.91
N ALA A 32 -4.77 -1.04 4.26
CA ALA A 32 -4.45 -1.35 5.66
C ALA A 32 -3.38 -0.41 6.22
N ALA A 33 -2.32 -0.12 5.45
CA ALA A 33 -1.26 0.79 5.85
C ALA A 33 -1.77 2.23 6.04
N LEU A 34 -2.64 2.71 5.15
CA LEU A 34 -3.29 4.02 5.28
C LEU A 34 -4.19 4.09 6.51
N ALA A 35 -4.97 3.04 6.79
CA ALA A 35 -5.81 3.00 7.99
C ALA A 35 -4.99 3.04 9.29
N MET A 36 -3.82 2.38 9.32
CA MET A 36 -2.88 2.48 10.44
C MET A 36 -2.27 3.88 10.58
N LEU A 37 -2.08 4.60 9.47
CA LEU A 37 -1.55 5.97 9.49
C LEU A 37 -2.61 6.97 9.99
N GLU A 38 -3.87 6.78 9.59
CA GLU A 38 -5.01 7.61 10.03
C GLU A 38 -5.44 7.33 11.47
N TRP A 39 -5.18 6.12 11.96
CA TRP A 39 -5.38 5.73 13.36
C TRP A 39 -4.07 5.23 13.99
N PRO A 40 -3.17 6.15 14.40
CA PRO A 40 -1.93 5.75 15.08
C PRO A 40 -2.14 5.24 16.52
N GLY A 41 -3.38 5.28 17.04
CA GLY A 41 -3.70 4.97 18.44
C GLY A 41 -4.31 6.16 19.15
#